data_AF-A0A9D9PU59-F1
#
_entry.id   AF-A0A9D9PU59-F1
#
_cell.length_a   1.000
_cell.length_b   1.000
_cell.length_c   1.000
_cell.angle_alpha   90.00
_cell.angle_beta   90.00
_cell.angle_gamma   90.00
#
_symmetry.space_group_name_H-M   'P 1'
#
loop_
_entity.id
_entity.type
_entity.pdbx_description
1 polymer ?
#
loop_
_entity_poly.entity_id
_entity_poly.type
_entity_poly.pdbx_seq_one_letter_code
_entity_poly.pdbx_strand_id
1 'polypeptide(L)'
;MSAFTILQQDSHSFARRGVLHTAHGDVQTPVFMPVGTQGTVKAMTPQELLDLGTEIILGNTYHHYLRPGMELMAEAGGLHKFMSWPKAILTDSGGFQVFSLAKLNKMLPDGVRF
;
A
#
# COMPACT_ATOMS: atom_id res chain seq x y z
N MET A 1 -22.42 -1.32 -5.08
CA MET A 1 -21.91 -2.56 -4.47
C MET A 1 -21.08 -2.18 -3.25
N SER A 2 -21.15 -2.94 -2.17
CA SER A 2 -20.29 -2.72 -1.00
C SER A 2 -18.84 -3.03 -1.37
N ALA A 3 -17.90 -2.19 -0.97
CA ALA A 3 -16.47 -2.44 -1.19
C ALA A 3 -15.95 -3.65 -0.38
N PHE A 4 -16.68 -4.08 0.66
CA PHE A 4 -16.31 -5.20 1.51
C PHE A 4 -17.52 -6.10 1.81
N THR A 5 -17.28 -7.42 1.75
CA THR A 5 -18.28 -8.46 2.02
C THR A 5 -17.80 -9.34 3.18
N ILE A 6 -18.62 -9.52 4.21
CA ILE A 6 -18.35 -10.49 5.28
C ILE A 6 -18.91 -11.85 4.83
N LEU A 7 -18.07 -12.88 4.81
CA LEU A 7 -18.44 -14.24 4.45
C LEU A 7 -18.82 -15.07 5.68
N GLN A 8 -18.09 -14.89 6.79
CA GLN A 8 -18.32 -15.63 8.03
C GLN A 8 -17.89 -14.79 9.23
N GLN A 9 -18.61 -14.92 10.33
CA GLN A 9 -18.24 -14.39 11.64
C GLN A 9 -18.16 -15.55 12.63
N ASP A 10 -17.20 -15.48 13.54
CA ASP A 10 -17.11 -16.43 14.65
C ASP A 10 -18.15 -16.09 15.73
N SER A 11 -18.77 -17.09 16.35
CA SER A 11 -19.80 -16.89 17.38
C SER A 11 -19.24 -16.58 18.77
N HIS A 12 -17.94 -16.79 18.99
CA HIS A 12 -17.29 -16.71 20.30
C HIS A 12 -16.24 -15.58 20.37
N SER A 13 -15.97 -14.90 19.27
CA SER A 13 -14.96 -13.84 19.15
C SER A 13 -15.36 -12.78 18.13
N PHE A 14 -14.50 -11.77 17.95
CA PHE A 14 -14.71 -10.72 16.95
C PHE A 14 -14.08 -11.05 15.58
N ALA A 15 -13.64 -12.30 15.36
CA ALA A 15 -13.02 -12.72 14.12
C ALA A 15 -14.02 -12.69 12.95
N ARG A 16 -13.53 -12.26 11.79
CA ARG A 16 -14.33 -12.15 10.56
C ARG A 16 -13.52 -12.65 9.38
N ARG A 17 -14.15 -13.48 8.55
CA ARG A 17 -13.68 -13.79 7.20
C ARG A 17 -14.48 -12.94 6.21
N GLY A 18 -13.80 -12.29 5.28
CA GLY A 18 -14.45 -11.45 4.29
C GLY A 18 -13.62 -11.27 3.02
N VAL A 19 -14.17 -10.53 2.07
CA VAL A 19 -13.53 -10.18 0.81
C VAL A 19 -13.60 -8.67 0.62
N LEU A 20 -12.44 -8.05 0.38
CA LEU A 20 -12.33 -6.67 -0.05
C LEU A 20 -12.29 -6.65 -1.58
N HIS A 21 -13.27 -6.01 -2.20
CA HIS A 21 -13.37 -5.88 -3.64
C HIS A 21 -12.63 -4.62 -4.09
N THR A 22 -11.61 -4.77 -4.93
CA THR A 22 -10.84 -3.65 -5.47
C THR A 22 -10.90 -3.62 -6.99
N ALA A 23 -10.51 -2.49 -7.58
CA ALA A 23 -10.38 -2.38 -9.03
C ALA A 23 -9.30 -3.32 -9.61
N HIS A 24 -8.39 -3.84 -8.78
CA HIS A 24 -7.28 -4.70 -9.17
C HIS A 24 -7.41 -6.12 -8.58
N GLY A 25 -8.67 -6.56 -8.36
CA GLY A 25 -9.01 -7.88 -7.88
C GLY A 25 -9.53 -7.92 -6.45
N ASP A 26 -9.96 -9.11 -6.05
CA ASP A 26 -10.44 -9.39 -4.71
C ASP A 26 -9.29 -9.72 -3.76
N VAL A 27 -9.45 -9.33 -2.49
CA VAL A 27 -8.51 -9.62 -1.41
C VAL A 27 -9.25 -10.34 -0.29
N GLN A 28 -8.81 -11.56 0.04
CA GLN A 28 -9.33 -12.34 1.15
C GLN A 28 -8.88 -11.74 2.48
N THR A 29 -9.77 -11.67 3.47
CA THR A 29 -9.46 -11.17 4.82
C THR A 29 -9.73 -12.26 5.87
N PRO A 30 -8.91 -12.34 6.94
CA PRO A 30 -7.82 -11.43 7.31
C PRO A 30 -6.59 -11.56 6.40
N VAL A 31 -5.93 -10.43 6.12
CA VAL A 31 -4.77 -10.34 5.22
C VAL A 31 -3.59 -9.67 5.90
N PHE A 32 -2.39 -10.17 5.61
CA PHE A 32 -1.14 -9.50 5.92
C PHE A 32 -0.59 -8.82 4.66
N MET A 33 -0.20 -7.56 4.76
CA MET A 33 0.27 -6.77 3.61
C MET A 33 1.79 -6.59 3.67
N PRO A 34 2.56 -7.18 2.73
CA PRO A 34 3.97 -6.88 2.58
C PRO A 34 4.19 -5.39 2.26
N VAL A 35 5.21 -4.79 2.85
CA VAL A 35 5.52 -3.36 2.66
C VAL A 35 6.52 -3.17 1.53
N GLY A 36 6.07 -2.49 0.47
CA GLY A 36 6.90 -1.98 -0.61
C GLY A 36 7.46 -0.60 -0.27
N THR A 37 8.75 -0.54 0.06
CA THR A 37 9.48 0.73 0.24
C THR A 37 10.25 1.03 -1.03
N GLN A 38 10.12 2.23 -1.61
CA GLN A 38 10.79 2.63 -2.86
C GLN A 38 10.37 1.77 -4.08
N GLY A 39 9.11 1.35 -4.17
CA GLY A 39 8.61 0.58 -5.31
C GLY A 39 9.06 -0.88 -5.38
N THR A 40 9.66 -1.40 -4.32
CA THR A 40 10.01 -2.82 -4.17
C THR A 40 9.73 -3.28 -2.75
N VAL A 41 9.31 -4.54 -2.59
CA VAL A 41 9.36 -5.21 -1.29
C VAL A 41 10.80 -5.66 -1.09
N LYS A 42 11.45 -5.19 -0.03
CA LYS A 42 12.89 -5.44 0.18
C LYS A 42 13.20 -6.94 0.09
N ALA A 43 14.20 -7.27 -0.74
CA ALA A 43 14.69 -8.63 -0.98
C ALA A 43 13.71 -9.58 -1.69
N MET A 44 12.60 -9.09 -2.25
CA MET A 44 11.65 -9.92 -3.01
C MET A 44 11.23 -9.24 -4.30
N THR A 45 11.17 -10.03 -5.37
CA THR A 45 10.60 -9.63 -6.65
C THR A 45 9.07 -9.66 -6.60
N PRO A 46 8.38 -8.88 -7.45
CA PRO A 46 6.92 -8.97 -7.59
C PRO A 46 6.44 -10.40 -7.88
N GLN A 47 7.20 -11.17 -8.67
CA GLN A 47 6.85 -12.55 -9.00
C GLN A 47 6.85 -13.47 -7.78
N GLU A 48 7.87 -13.38 -6.92
CA GLU A 48 7.93 -14.17 -5.68
C GLU A 48 6.73 -13.88 -4.76
N LEU A 49 6.30 -12.62 -4.69
CA LEU A 49 5.11 -12.26 -3.92
C LEU A 49 3.82 -12.84 -4.52
N LEU A 50 3.71 -12.85 -5.85
CA LEU A 50 2.59 -13.46 -6.57
C LEU A 50 2.55 -14.98 -6.33
N ASP A 51 3.71 -15.63 -6.41
CA ASP A 51 3.85 -17.09 -6.20
C ASP A 51 3.50 -17.49 -4.76
N LEU A 52 3.76 -16.61 -3.79
CA LEU A 52 3.32 -16.77 -2.41
C LEU A 52 1.83 -16.49 -2.18
N GLY A 53 1.10 -16.09 -3.22
CA GLY A 53 -0.33 -15.79 -3.13
C GLY A 53 -0.63 -14.42 -2.52
N THR A 54 0.32 -13.48 -2.51
CA THR A 54 0.07 -12.11 -2.05
C THR A 54 -1.00 -11.47 -2.93
N GLU A 55 -2.06 -10.94 -2.32
CA GLU A 55 -3.20 -10.32 -3.02
C GLU A 55 -3.15 -8.79 -2.98
N ILE A 56 -2.48 -8.22 -1.99
CA ILE A 56 -2.34 -6.79 -1.76
C ILE A 56 -1.00 -6.47 -1.12
N ILE A 57 -0.42 -5.34 -1.49
CA ILE A 57 0.81 -4.80 -0.88
C ILE A 57 0.57 -3.38 -0.36
N LEU A 58 1.40 -2.94 0.58
CA LEU A 58 1.43 -1.56 1.04
C LEU A 58 2.53 -0.79 0.29
N GLY A 59 2.16 0.21 -0.50
CA GLY A 59 3.10 1.10 -1.18
C GLY A 59 3.34 2.37 -0.38
N ASN A 60 4.61 2.69 -0.10
CA ASN A 60 4.94 3.84 0.71
C ASN A 60 5.06 5.15 -0.09
N THR A 61 4.11 6.08 0.07
CA THR A 61 4.03 7.31 -0.76
C THR A 61 5.16 8.31 -0.52
N TYR A 62 5.73 8.38 0.69
CA TYR A 62 6.83 9.29 1.00
C TYR A 62 8.05 9.03 0.11
N HIS A 63 8.38 7.75 -0.06
CA HIS A 63 9.48 7.34 -0.92
C HIS A 63 9.18 7.64 -2.40
N HIS A 64 7.99 7.29 -2.89
CA HIS A 64 7.60 7.56 -4.27
C HIS A 64 7.60 9.05 -4.65
N TYR A 65 7.15 9.91 -3.72
CA TYR A 65 7.15 11.35 -3.90
C TYR A 65 8.56 11.94 -3.99
N LEU A 66 9.50 11.47 -3.15
CA LEU A 66 10.86 12.00 -3.11
C LEU A 66 11.77 11.41 -4.18
N ARG A 67 11.61 10.12 -4.51
CA ARG A 67 12.37 9.38 -5.55
C ARG A 67 11.49 8.24 -6.08
N PRO A 68 11.04 8.25 -7.34
CA PRO A 68 11.58 9.02 -8.46
C PRO A 68 10.98 10.42 -8.67
N GLY A 69 9.91 10.78 -7.94
CA GLY A 69 9.13 11.99 -8.20
C GLY A 69 7.85 11.69 -9.00
N MET A 70 6.86 12.57 -8.87
CA MET A 70 5.52 12.36 -9.45
C MET A 70 5.49 12.44 -10.98
N GLU A 71 6.38 13.22 -11.59
CA GLU A 71 6.49 13.32 -13.06
C GLU A 71 6.88 11.98 -13.67
N LEU A 72 7.95 11.35 -13.17
CA LEU A 72 8.38 10.03 -13.64
C LEU A 72 7.33 8.95 -13.35
N MET A 73 6.61 9.05 -12.22
CA MET A 73 5.52 8.14 -11.89
C MET A 73 4.37 8.25 -12.90
N ALA A 74 4.05 9.48 -13.36
CA ALA A 74 3.05 9.72 -14.37
C ALA A 74 3.51 9.19 -15.75
N GLU A 75 4.77 9.43 -16.13
CA GLU A 75 5.38 8.91 -17.36
C GLU A 75 5.42 7.38 -17.40
N ALA A 76 5.71 6.74 -16.27
CA ALA A 76 5.66 5.28 -16.12
C ALA A 76 4.22 4.72 -16.25
N GLY A 77 3.20 5.58 -16.25
CA GLY A 77 1.79 5.22 -16.34
C GLY A 77 1.20 4.74 -15.02
N GLY A 78 1.73 5.26 -13.90
CA GLY A 78 1.22 5.05 -12.55
C GLY A 78 1.96 3.96 -11.75
N LEU A 79 1.60 3.88 -10.47
CA LEU A 79 2.31 3.07 -9.47
C LEU A 79 2.36 1.58 -9.79
N HIS A 80 1.28 1.00 -10.30
CA HIS A 80 1.22 -0.42 -10.68
C HIS A 80 2.25 -0.75 -11.76
N LYS A 81 2.36 0.09 -12.80
CA LYS A 81 3.34 -0.09 -13.88
C LYS A 81 4.76 0.13 -13.37
N PHE A 82 4.97 1.17 -12.56
CA PHE A 82 6.27 1.45 -11.96
C PHE A 82 6.79 0.28 -11.10
N MET A 83 5.91 -0.33 -10.30
CA MET A 83 6.25 -1.47 -9.45
C MET A 83 6.18 -2.83 -10.17
N SER A 84 5.71 -2.86 -11.42
CA SER A 84 5.35 -4.10 -12.12
C SER A 84 4.44 -5.01 -11.28
N TRP A 85 3.49 -4.41 -10.56
CA TRP A 85 2.57 -5.10 -9.66
C TRP A 85 1.15 -5.08 -10.23
N PRO A 86 0.53 -6.25 -10.50
CA PRO A 86 -0.78 -6.30 -11.16
C PRO A 86 -1.98 -6.33 -10.21
N LYS A 87 -1.78 -6.49 -8.90
CA LYS A 87 -2.86 -6.62 -7.91
C LYS A 87 -3.05 -5.34 -7.08
N ALA A 88 -3.90 -5.38 -6.05
CA ALA A 88 -4.20 -4.23 -5.22
C ALA A 88 -2.96 -3.64 -4.52
N ILE A 89 -2.94 -2.31 -4.40
CA ILE A 89 -1.94 -1.54 -3.64
C ILE A 89 -2.68 -0.64 -2.66
N LEU A 90 -2.34 -0.75 -1.38
CA LEU A 90 -2.72 0.24 -0.37
C LEU A 90 -1.60 1.26 -0.26
N THR A 91 -1.89 2.53 -0.52
CA THR A 91 -0.94 3.62 -0.32
C THR A 91 -1.21 4.32 1.00
N ASP A 92 -0.18 4.51 1.82
CA ASP A 92 -0.28 5.41 2.96
C ASP A 92 -0.22 6.88 2.48
N SER A 93 -0.37 7.84 3.39
CA SER A 93 -0.28 9.27 3.06
C SER A 93 1.13 9.86 3.19
N GLY A 94 2.10 9.09 3.72
CA GLY A 94 3.46 9.56 4.00
C GLY A 94 3.59 10.48 5.22
N GLY A 95 2.50 11.01 5.78
CA GLY A 95 2.51 11.94 6.91
C GLY A 95 3.18 11.39 8.17
N PHE A 96 3.06 10.08 8.41
CA PHE A 96 3.72 9.43 9.55
C PHE A 96 5.25 9.42 9.41
N GLN A 97 5.79 9.23 8.20
CA GLN A 97 7.24 9.29 7.98
C GLN A 97 7.77 10.71 8.04
N VAL A 98 7.00 11.66 7.51
CA VAL A 98 7.30 13.08 7.63
C VAL A 98 7.40 13.47 9.11
N PHE A 99 6.49 12.97 9.96
CA PHE A 99 6.50 13.24 11.40
C PHE A 99 7.63 12.49 12.15
N SER A 100 7.88 11.23 11.85
CA SER A 100 8.90 10.44 12.54
C SER A 100 10.34 10.83 12.18
N LEU A 101 10.55 11.44 11.01
CA LEU A 101 11.83 12.06 10.61
C LEU A 101 11.93 13.55 11.01
N ALA A 102 10.89 14.12 11.64
CA ALA A 102 10.78 15.55 11.94
C ALA A 102 11.69 16.07 13.06
N LYS A 103 12.64 15.30 13.62
CA LYS A 103 13.70 15.88 14.48
C LYS A 103 14.53 16.95 13.75
N LEU A 104 14.37 17.09 12.44
CA LEU A 104 14.99 18.13 11.60
C LEU A 104 13.99 19.15 11.01
N ASN A 105 12.66 19.01 11.19
CA ASN A 105 11.68 19.79 10.43
C ASN A 105 10.65 20.55 11.31
N LYS A 106 10.23 21.74 10.85
CA LYS A 106 9.16 22.53 11.48
C LYS A 106 7.78 22.10 10.97
N MET A 107 6.94 21.61 11.88
CA MET A 107 5.52 21.34 11.62
C MET A 107 4.74 22.67 11.62
N LEU A 108 3.90 22.91 10.61
CA LEU A 108 2.98 24.07 10.55
C LEU A 108 1.52 23.59 10.47
N PRO A 109 0.53 24.43 10.81
CA PRO A 109 -0.88 24.06 10.75
C PRO A 109 -1.40 23.66 9.35
N ASP A 110 -0.73 24.11 8.29
CA ASP A 110 -1.08 23.88 6.87
C ASP A 110 -0.30 22.71 6.23
N GLY A 111 0.56 22.03 6.99
CA GLY A 111 1.31 20.87 6.52
C GLY A 111 2.77 20.89 6.96
N VAL A 112 3.62 20.19 6.20
CA VAL A 112 5.05 20.12 6.46
C VAL A 112 5.81 20.67 5.28
N ARG A 113 6.67 21.65 5.54
CA ARG A 113 7.61 22.19 4.55
C ARG A 113 8.95 21.47 4.72
N PHE A 114 9.48 21.01 3.59
CA PHE A 114 10.83 20.45 3.43
C PHE A 114 11.86 21.57 3.25
#